data_AF-A0AA39NXD8-F1
#
_entry.id   AF-A0AA39NXD8-F1
#
_cell.length_a   1.000
_cell.length_b   1.000
_cell.length_c   1.000
_cell.angle_alpha   90.00
_cell.angle_beta   90.00
_cell.angle_gamma   90.00
#
_symmetry.space_group_name_H-M   'P 1'
#
loop_
_entity.id
_entity.type
_entity.pdbx_description
1 polymer ?
#
loop_
_entity_poly.entity_id
_entity_poly.type
_entity_poly.pdbx_seq_one_letter_code
_entity_poly.pdbx_strand_id
1 'polypeptide(L)' 'MLAALERKSGNMSVTPIGFGAMGISAGYSSIQPDEECFKVLDTAFEAGCMFWDTADVYLNS' A
#
# COMPACT_ATOMS: atom_id res chain seq x y z
N MET A 1 -20.23 -2.92 -3.37
CA MET A 1 -18.90 -3.23 -2.80
C MET A 1 -18.84 -4.74 -2.62
N LEU A 2 -17.99 -5.43 -3.38
CA LEU A 2 -17.75 -6.86 -3.13
C LEU A 2 -17.15 -6.98 -1.73
N ALA A 3 -17.61 -7.92 -0.92
CA ALA A 3 -16.96 -8.23 0.34
C ALA A 3 -15.51 -8.61 0.02
N ALA A 4 -14.54 -7.86 0.55
CA ALA A 4 -13.15 -8.24 0.43
C ALA A 4 -13.01 -9.64 1.04
N LEU A 5 -12.52 -10.60 0.24
CA LEU A 5 -12.05 -11.86 0.80
C LEU A 5 -11.02 -11.50 1.87
N GLU A 6 -11.08 -12.12 3.05
CA GLU A 6 -10.12 -11.90 4.13
C GLU A 6 -9.38 -13.19 4.43
N ARG A 7 -8.09 -13.07 4.78
CA ARG A 7 -7.27 -14.17 5.32
C ARG A 7 -6.78 -13.83 6.71
N LYS A 8 -6.41 -14.86 7.47
CA LYS A 8 -5.75 -14.66 8.76
C LYS A 8 -4.26 -14.39 8.59
N SER A 9 -3.75 -13.47 9.40
CA SER A 9 -2.32 -13.21 9.61
C SER A 9 -2.11 -13.12 11.13
N GLY A 10 -1.61 -14.20 11.73
CA GLY A 10 -1.66 -14.35 13.19
C GLY A 10 -3.10 -14.27 13.71
N ASN A 11 -3.36 -13.35 14.64
CA ASN A 11 -4.68 -13.07 15.20
C ASN A 11 -5.48 -12.01 14.42
N MET A 12 -4.91 -11.42 13.36
CA MET A 12 -5.52 -10.36 12.56
C MET A 12 -6.22 -10.92 11.31
N SER A 13 -7.34 -10.33 10.90
CA SER A 13 -7.91 -10.51 9.56
C SER A 13 -7.37 -9.42 8.64
N VAL A 14 -6.86 -9.80 7.48
CA VAL A 14 -6.30 -8.87 6.47
C VAL A 14 -6.79 -9.22 5.08
N THR A 15 -6.73 -8.27 4.16
CA THR A 15 -6.94 -8.55 2.74
C THR A 15 -5.86 -9.51 2.22
N PRO A 16 -6.20 -10.48 1.34
CA PRO A 16 -5.27 -11.49 0.87
C PRO A 16 -4.13 -10.87 0.08
N ILE A 17 -4.43 -9.80 -0.66
CA ILE A 17 -3.46 -8.97 -1.36
C ILE A 17 -3.22 -7.69 -0.56
N GLY A 18 -1.96 -7.30 -0.46
CA GLY A 18 -1.52 -6.05 0.13
C GLY A 18 -0.80 -5.16 -0.87
N PHE A 19 -0.52 -3.92 -0.46
CA PHE A 19 0.25 -2.95 -1.25
C PHE A 19 1.62 -2.72 -0.61
N GLY A 20 2.69 -2.87 -1.38
CA GLY A 20 4.05 -2.54 -0.94
C GLY A 20 4.43 -1.12 -1.36
N ALA A 21 4.78 -0.27 -0.39
CA ALA A 21 5.07 1.15 -0.63
C ALA A 21 6.45 1.42 -1.27
N MET A 22 7.28 0.40 -1.49
CA MET A 22 8.60 0.57 -2.10
C MET A 22 8.52 1.23 -3.49
N GLY A 23 7.46 1.02 -4.27
CA GLY A 23 7.31 1.62 -5.60
C GLY A 23 7.17 3.15 -5.61
N ILE A 24 6.69 3.73 -4.51
CA ILE A 24 6.59 5.19 -4.31
C ILE A 24 7.73 5.73 -3.43
N SER A 25 8.77 4.91 -3.19
CA SER A 25 9.94 5.25 -2.38
C SER A 25 11.02 5.97 -3.19
N ALA A 26 12.01 6.53 -2.49
CA ALA A 26 13.20 7.10 -3.11
C ALA A 26 14.12 6.05 -3.78
N GLY A 27 13.84 4.75 -3.60
CA GLY A 27 14.69 3.66 -4.07
C GLY A 27 14.61 3.37 -5.57
N TYR A 28 13.51 3.73 -6.23
CA TYR A 28 13.31 3.47 -7.67
C TYR A 28 13.35 4.74 -8.54
N SER A 29 13.02 5.89 -7.97
CA SER A 29 13.01 7.17 -8.69
C SER A 29 13.04 8.34 -7.71
N SER A 30 13.09 9.57 -8.21
CA SER A 30 12.81 10.75 -7.38
C SER A 30 11.40 10.64 -6.79
N ILE A 31 11.28 10.98 -5.51
CA ILE A 31 9.99 11.09 -4.82
C ILE A 31 9.08 12.01 -5.63
N GLN A 32 7.90 11.50 -5.96
CA GLN A 32 6.87 12.27 -6.65
C GLN A 32 6.16 13.19 -5.64
N PRO A 33 5.52 14.28 -6.08
CA PRO A 33 4.68 15.10 -5.20
C PRO A 33 3.63 14.25 -4.47
N ASP A 34 3.27 14.67 -3.25
CA ASP A 34 2.31 13.96 -2.39
C ASP A 34 1.01 13.63 -3.11
N GLU A 35 0.48 14.54 -3.94
CA GLU A 35 -0.74 14.32 -4.72
C GLU A 35 -0.64 13.12 -5.67
N GLU A 36 0.53 12.87 -6.27
CA GLU A 36 0.74 11.70 -7.13
C GLU A 36 0.90 10.42 -6.31
N CYS A 37 1.58 10.50 -5.15
CA CYS A 37 1.66 9.38 -4.21
C CYS A 37 0.27 9.00 -3.67
N PHE A 38 -0.58 9.98 -3.35
CA PHE A 38 -1.95 9.76 -2.87
C PHE A 38 -2.82 9.09 -3.92
N LYS A 39 -2.72 9.47 -5.21
CA LYS A 39 -3.44 8.76 -6.28
C LYS A 39 -3.11 7.27 -6.35
N VAL A 40 -1.85 6.90 -6.12
CA VAL A 40 -1.44 5.49 -6.07
C VAL A 40 -2.06 4.79 -4.87
N LEU A 41 -2.05 5.43 -3.70
CA LEU A 41 -2.64 4.88 -2.47
C LEU A 41 -4.17 4.75 -2.56
N ASP A 42 -4.84 5.75 -3.13
CA ASP A 42 -6.28 5.72 -3.42
C ASP A 42 -6.62 4.57 -4.35
N THR A 43 -5.84 4.40 -5.43
CA THR A 43 -6.02 3.28 -6.37
C THR A 43 -5.83 1.93 -5.68
N ALA A 44 -4.81 1.79 -4.82
CA ALA A 44 -4.60 0.56 -4.06
C ALA A 44 -5.77 0.27 -3.11
N PHE A 45 -6.29 1.29 -2.44
CA PHE A 45 -7.46 1.18 -1.58
C PHE A 45 -8.72 0.76 -2.35
N GLU A 46 -9.00 1.41 -3.48
CA GLU A 46 -10.13 1.08 -4.36
C GLU A 46 -10.04 -0.34 -4.94
N ALA A 47 -8.83 -0.83 -5.19
CA ALA A 47 -8.56 -2.20 -5.60
C ALA A 47 -8.73 -3.23 -4.46
N GLY A 48 -9.00 -2.79 -3.23
CA GLY A 48 -9.15 -3.64 -2.06
C GLY A 48 -7.82 -4.08 -1.44
N CYS A 49 -6.70 -3.43 -1.78
CA CYS A 49 -5.40 -3.67 -1.16
C CYS A 49 -5.28 -2.81 0.11
N MET A 50 -5.86 -3.29 1.22
CA MET A 50 -5.92 -2.54 2.49
C MET A 50 -4.87 -2.95 3.52
N PHE A 51 -4.03 -3.94 3.20
CA PHE A 51 -2.89 -4.34 4.02
C PHE A 51 -1.60 -3.78 3.42
N TRP A 52 -0.96 -2.83 4.09
CA TRP A 52 0.15 -2.05 3.51
C TRP A 52 1.48 -2.42 4.15
N ASP A 53 2.51 -2.56 3.31
CA ASP A 53 3.89 -2.83 3.68
C ASP A 53 4.75 -1.57 3.47
N THR A 54 5.53 -1.21 4.49
CA THR A 54 6.40 -0.03 4.49
C THR A 54 7.64 -0.29 5.35
N ALA A 55 8.67 0.55 5.21
CA ALA A 55 9.88 0.51 6.01
C ALA A 55 10.57 1.89 6.03
N ASP A 56 11.31 2.18 7.10
CA ASP A 56 12.09 3.45 7.22
C ASP A 56 13.04 3.67 6.04
N VAL A 57 13.60 2.58 5.49
CA VAL A 57 14.52 2.60 4.34
C VAL A 57 13.84 3.00 3.02
N TYR A 58 12.52 3.18 2.99
CA TYR A 58 11.81 3.69 1.82
C TYR A 58 11.91 5.22 1.68
N LEU A 59 12.41 5.92 2.71
CA LEU A 59 12.89 7.32 2.62
C LEU A 59 11.89 8.32 1.99
N ASN A 60 10.59 8.03 2.08
CA ASN A 60 9.49 8.91 1.65
C ASN A 60 8.53 9.04 2.83
N SER A 61 8.57 10.18 3.53
CA SER A 61 7.96 10.41 4.85
C SER A 61 7.02 11.60 4.85
#